data_AF-A0A834I3Q0-F1
#
_entry.id   AF-A0A834I3Q0-F1
#
_cell.length_a   1.000
_cell.length_b   1.000
_cell.length_c   1.000
_cell.angle_alpha   90.00
_cell.angle_beta   90.00
_cell.angle_gamma   90.00
#
_symmetry.space_group_name_H-M   'P 1'
#
loop_
_entity.id
_entity.type
_entity.pdbx_description
1 polymer ?
#
loop_
_entity_poly.entity_id
_entity_poly.type
_entity_poly.pdbx_seq_one_letter_code
_entity_poly.pdbx_strand_id
1 'polypeptide(L)'
;MNLPRYEFHRHNENNLLLFLKTANDQKNGSNCDMHEYEKLKLFCPLDGELKEKLKRYYEKIEDDIEIISDDDLIACNDDNLKKEISDTISLDEAELFWNSIDGLHESVMFCYIRIIFLAKATQEYKNSVSDMFVKLSEAYSSFFLKELTRKCVEEDVNEVLPKYLVNLNSDFKKELLRNIIGASDKLETKSIAIFEVLLDSGDKTTLTQLLELMCNSAMEFIQDNSYGKLLFNIVNTSKQFIPMWETLLRDILNMNQSIWKIKVQKIITSQLNDTLCSTFS
;
A
#
# COMPACT_ATOMS: atom_id res chain seq x y z
N MET A 1 -19.68 15.34 16.48
CA MET A 1 -19.21 16.02 17.71
C MET A 1 -17.95 16.78 17.34
N ASN A 2 -17.88 18.08 17.60
CA ASN A 2 -16.65 18.88 17.41
C ASN A 2 -15.69 18.52 18.55
N LEU A 3 -14.78 17.58 18.32
CA LEU A 3 -13.60 17.46 19.18
C LEU A 3 -12.69 18.65 18.85
N PRO A 4 -12.27 19.45 19.85
CA PRO A 4 -11.42 20.61 19.61
C PRO A 4 -10.08 20.11 19.07
N ARG A 5 -9.74 20.50 17.84
CA ARG A 5 -8.36 20.45 17.36
C ARG A 5 -7.56 21.37 18.29
N TYR A 6 -6.53 20.83 18.93
CA TYR A 6 -5.63 21.65 19.71
C TYR A 6 -4.76 22.46 18.75
N GLU A 7 -5.18 23.68 18.42
CA GLU A 7 -4.29 24.64 17.76
C GLU A 7 -3.26 25.12 18.79
N PHE A 8 -1.99 24.81 18.55
CA PHE A 8 -0.89 25.33 19.36
C PHE A 8 -0.77 26.84 19.17
N HIS A 9 -1.49 27.58 19.98
CA HIS A 9 -1.31 29.02 20.04
C HIS A 9 -0.03 29.34 20.81
N ARG A 10 0.78 30.26 20.28
CA ARG A 10 2.06 30.71 20.85
C ARG A 10 1.99 31.14 22.32
N HIS A 11 0.83 31.57 22.80
CA HIS A 11 0.63 31.95 24.21
C HIS A 11 0.55 30.75 25.17
N ASN A 12 0.25 29.55 24.69
CA ASN A 12 0.17 28.30 25.48
C ASN A 12 1.48 27.51 25.49
N GLU A 13 2.52 28.01 24.81
CA GLU A 13 3.82 27.35 24.68
C GLU A 13 4.42 27.01 26.05
N ASN A 14 4.41 27.94 27.01
CA ASN A 14 4.92 27.70 28.36
C ASN A 14 4.10 26.65 29.13
N ASN A 15 2.78 26.59 28.92
CA ASN A 15 1.92 25.61 29.57
C ASN A 15 2.17 24.21 29.02
N LEU A 16 2.38 24.09 27.71
CA LEU A 16 2.78 22.84 27.07
C LEU A 16 4.15 22.39 27.59
N LEU A 17 5.14 23.28 27.64
CA LEU A 17 6.46 22.95 28.16
C LEU A 17 6.39 22.47 29.61
N LEU A 18 5.55 23.09 30.45
CA LEU A 18 5.32 22.66 31.82
C LEU A 18 4.56 21.34 31.92
N PHE A 19 3.60 21.09 31.03
CA PHE A 19 2.91 19.81 30.94
C PHE A 19 3.87 18.69 30.55
N LEU A 20 4.65 18.87 29.48
CA LEU A 20 5.64 17.91 29.00
C LEU A 20 6.73 17.67 30.05
N LYS A 21 7.13 18.71 30.79
CA LYS A 21 7.98 18.60 31.99
C LYS A 21 7.41 17.63 33.00
N THR A 22 6.19 17.93 33.43
CA THR A 22 5.52 17.19 34.50
C THR A 22 5.28 15.75 34.06
N ALA A 23 4.89 15.52 32.80
CA ALA A 23 4.73 14.19 32.23
C ALA A 23 6.05 13.40 32.23
N ASN A 24 7.16 14.00 31.80
CA ASN A 24 8.46 13.34 31.79
C ASN A 24 8.97 13.05 33.22
N ASP A 25 8.79 13.98 34.16
CA ASP A 25 9.15 13.79 35.57
C ASP A 25 8.32 12.68 36.24
N GLN A 26 7.10 12.45 35.73
CA GLN A 26 6.19 11.42 36.23
C GLN A 26 6.23 10.11 35.43
N LYS A 27 7.04 9.98 34.37
CA LYS A 27 7.05 8.78 33.48
C LYS A 27 7.35 7.48 34.22
N ASN A 28 8.19 7.56 35.26
CA ASN A 28 8.53 6.41 36.12
C ASN A 28 7.67 6.35 37.40
N GLY A 29 6.65 7.21 37.51
CA GLY A 29 5.74 7.24 38.65
C GLY A 29 4.64 6.18 38.51
N SER A 30 4.15 5.68 39.65
CA SER A 30 3.06 4.68 39.70
C SER A 30 1.73 5.15 39.10
N ASN A 31 1.61 6.44 38.79
CA ASN A 31 0.40 7.07 38.26
C ASN A 31 0.50 7.39 36.77
N CYS A 32 1.61 7.06 36.11
CA CYS A 32 1.75 7.19 34.67
C CYS A 32 1.30 5.88 34.01
N ASP A 33 0.22 5.95 33.24
CA ASP A 33 -0.10 4.88 32.31
C ASP A 33 0.89 4.97 31.14
N MET A 34 1.98 4.20 31.26
CA MET A 34 3.02 4.17 30.23
C MET A 34 2.49 3.66 28.89
N HIS A 35 1.45 2.85 28.88
CA HIS A 35 0.83 2.37 27.65
C HIS A 35 0.06 3.51 26.94
N GLU A 36 -0.72 4.29 27.69
CA GLU A 36 -1.40 5.46 27.14
C GLU A 36 -0.41 6.57 26.74
N TYR A 37 0.69 6.74 27.48
CA TYR A 37 1.78 7.65 27.12
C TYR A 37 2.41 7.31 25.77
N GLU A 38 2.83 6.06 25.55
CA GLU A 38 3.43 5.63 24.28
C GLU A 38 2.44 5.74 23.11
N LYS A 39 1.16 5.44 23.36
CA LYS A 39 0.10 5.65 22.38
C LYS A 39 -0.02 7.12 21.99
N LEU A 40 -0.11 8.04 22.95
CA LEU A 40 -0.26 9.48 22.69
C LEU A 40 0.97 10.10 22.03
N LYS A 41 2.18 9.61 22.35
CA LYS A 41 3.44 10.02 21.74
C LYS A 41 3.44 9.81 20.22
N LEU A 42 2.81 8.74 19.73
CA LEU A 42 2.67 8.46 18.30
C LEU A 42 1.66 9.40 17.60
N PHE A 43 0.57 9.75 18.28
CA PHE A 43 -0.48 10.60 17.69
C PHE A 43 -0.16 12.10 17.76
N CYS A 44 0.71 12.52 18.67
CA CYS A 44 1.07 13.92 18.88
C CYS A 44 2.59 14.12 18.86
N PRO A 45 3.27 13.89 17.70
CA PRO A 45 4.69 14.12 17.60
C PRO A 45 5.01 15.61 17.80
N LEU A 46 5.96 15.90 18.69
CA LEU A 46 6.44 17.26 18.90
C LEU A 46 7.24 17.73 17.67
N ASP A 47 7.00 18.96 17.23
CA ASP A 47 7.80 19.56 16.16
C ASP A 47 9.25 19.84 16.61
N GLY A 48 10.15 19.99 15.63
CA GLY A 48 11.58 20.18 15.88
C GLY A 48 11.92 21.44 16.68
N GLU A 49 11.12 22.51 16.54
CA GLU A 49 11.36 23.78 17.24
C GLU A 49 11.04 23.64 18.74
N LEU A 50 9.92 23.01 19.08
CA LEU A 50 9.52 22.68 20.45
C LEU A 50 10.50 21.69 21.10
N LYS A 51 10.99 20.70 20.33
CA LYS A 51 12.03 19.76 20.78
C LYS A 51 13.32 20.47 21.18
N GLU A 52 13.81 21.38 20.35
CA GLU A 52 15.03 22.14 20.64
C GLU A 52 14.85 23.12 21.80
N LYS A 53 13.66 23.73 21.93
CA LYS A 53 13.34 24.57 23.09
C LYS A 53 13.26 23.77 24.39
N LEU A 54 12.71 22.56 24.37
CA LEU A 54 12.73 21.63 25.50
C LEU A 54 14.16 21.32 25.90
N LYS A 55 15.03 20.87 24.97
CA LYS A 55 16.44 20.58 25.27
C LYS A 55 17.16 21.76 25.93
N ARG A 56 16.92 22.99 25.47
CA ARG A 56 17.52 24.21 26.04
C ARG A 56 17.01 24.57 27.44
N TYR A 57 15.78 24.17 27.78
CA TYR A 57 15.21 24.38 29.11
C TYR A 57 15.77 23.40 30.17
N TYR A 58 16.38 22.30 29.74
CA TYR A 58 16.96 21.27 30.61
C TYR A 58 18.46 21.12 30.40
N GLU A 59 19.28 21.85 31.16
CA GLU A 59 20.75 21.64 31.17
C GLU A 59 21.18 20.27 31.77
N LYS A 60 20.23 19.36 32.09
CA LYS A 60 20.50 18.15 32.89
C LYS A 60 19.60 16.93 32.61
N ILE A 61 19.11 16.77 31.38
CA ILE A 61 18.56 15.47 30.97
C ILE A 61 19.53 14.91 29.92
N GLU A 62 20.57 14.24 30.40
CA GLU A 62 21.44 13.39 29.56
C GLU A 62 20.83 12.00 29.32
N ASP A 63 19.69 11.66 29.94
CA ASP A 63 19.03 10.36 29.72
C ASP A 63 17.58 10.51 29.20
N ASP A 64 17.45 10.20 27.92
CA ASP A 64 16.30 9.56 27.26
C ASP A 64 14.92 10.22 27.42
N ILE A 65 14.72 11.33 26.71
CA ILE A 65 13.52 11.41 25.88
C ILE A 65 13.95 10.81 24.54
N GLU A 66 13.67 9.54 24.31
CA GLU A 66 13.95 8.91 23.02
C GLU A 66 13.23 9.72 21.93
N ILE A 67 14.07 10.44 21.20
CA ILE A 67 13.73 11.24 20.05
C ILE A 67 13.45 10.23 18.95
N ILE A 68 12.18 10.02 18.64
CA ILE A 68 11.84 9.37 17.38
C ILE A 68 12.13 10.43 16.31
N SER A 69 13.24 10.29 15.59
CA SER A 69 13.51 11.09 14.40
C SER A 69 12.47 10.76 13.32
N ASP A 70 12.33 11.61 12.29
CA ASP A 70 11.44 11.29 11.16
C ASP A 70 11.89 9.99 10.45
N ASP A 71 13.18 9.64 10.55
CA ASP A 71 13.72 8.35 10.11
C ASP A 71 13.36 7.20 11.09
N ASP A 72 13.17 7.49 12.38
CA ASP A 72 12.75 6.50 13.39
C ASP A 72 11.23 6.27 13.44
N LEU A 73 10.40 7.21 12.95
CA LEU A 73 8.96 6.97 12.72
C LEU A 73 8.73 5.91 11.63
N ILE A 74 9.68 5.82 10.69
CA ILE A 74 9.77 4.74 9.70
C ILE A 74 10.26 3.43 10.37
N ALA A 75 11.03 3.54 11.45
CA ALA A 75 11.64 2.46 12.23
C ALA A 75 10.88 2.08 13.52
N CYS A 76 9.62 2.48 13.69
CA CYS A 76 8.75 1.84 14.68
C CYS A 76 8.48 0.41 14.18
N ASN A 77 9.44 -0.49 14.40
CA ASN A 77 9.48 -1.88 13.95
C ASN A 77 8.97 -2.85 15.02
N ASP A 78 8.33 -2.34 16.07
CA ASP A 78 7.63 -3.19 17.00
C ASP A 78 6.34 -3.69 16.35
N ASP A 79 6.47 -4.79 15.63
CA ASP A 79 5.35 -5.44 14.96
C ASP A 79 4.31 -5.95 15.96
N ASN A 80 4.66 -6.16 17.24
CA ASN A 80 3.70 -6.47 18.28
C ASN A 80 2.84 -5.25 18.61
N LEU A 81 3.46 -4.08 18.79
CA LEU A 81 2.73 -2.83 19.04
C LEU A 81 1.84 -2.44 17.85
N LYS A 82 2.35 -2.55 16.62
CA LYS A 82 1.54 -2.30 15.41
C LYS A 82 0.32 -3.22 15.37
N LYS A 83 0.53 -4.50 15.67
CA LYS A 83 -0.53 -5.49 15.67
C LYS A 83 -1.54 -5.21 16.78
N GLU A 84 -1.10 -4.86 17.98
CA GLU A 84 -1.97 -4.51 19.10
C GLU A 84 -2.82 -3.27 18.81
N ILE A 85 -2.22 -2.21 18.24
CA ILE A 85 -2.92 -1.00 17.81
C ILE A 85 -3.94 -1.34 16.72
N SER A 86 -3.52 -2.13 15.72
CA SER A 86 -4.41 -2.56 14.66
C SER A 86 -5.57 -3.36 15.26
N ASP A 87 -5.31 -4.43 16.01
CA ASP A 87 -6.33 -5.32 16.58
C ASP A 87 -7.35 -4.57 17.46
N THR A 88 -6.92 -3.51 18.14
CA THR A 88 -7.79 -2.67 18.98
C THR A 88 -8.73 -1.76 18.18
N ILE A 89 -8.28 -1.22 17.04
CA ILE A 89 -9.03 -0.23 16.26
C ILE A 89 -9.94 -0.93 15.24
N SER A 90 -11.24 -0.63 15.27
CA SER A 90 -12.20 -1.06 14.25
C SER A 90 -12.08 -0.26 12.95
N LEU A 91 -12.60 -0.79 11.84
CA LEU A 91 -12.60 -0.06 10.56
C LEU A 91 -13.43 1.23 10.62
N ASP A 92 -14.51 1.26 11.40
CA ASP A 92 -15.33 2.46 11.60
C ASP A 92 -14.58 3.53 12.41
N GLU A 93 -13.80 3.13 13.43
CA GLU A 93 -12.92 4.04 14.17
C GLU A 93 -11.78 4.58 13.31
N ALA A 94 -11.22 3.75 12.42
CA ALA A 94 -10.23 4.22 11.44
C ALA A 94 -10.84 5.27 10.49
N GLU A 95 -12.06 5.06 10.01
CA GLU A 95 -12.78 6.03 9.18
C GLU A 95 -13.07 7.34 9.94
N LEU A 96 -13.55 7.24 11.19
CA LEU A 96 -13.77 8.42 12.04
C LEU A 96 -12.47 9.19 12.28
N PHE A 97 -11.37 8.48 12.51
CA PHE A 97 -10.05 9.09 12.67
C PHE A 97 -9.66 9.82 11.38
N TRP A 98 -9.74 9.17 10.21
CA TRP A 98 -9.50 9.83 8.93
C TRP A 98 -10.31 11.12 8.73
N ASN A 99 -11.60 11.09 9.05
CA ASN A 99 -12.46 12.26 8.90
C ASN A 99 -12.10 13.40 9.88
N SER A 100 -11.37 13.08 10.97
CA SER A 100 -10.89 14.08 11.95
C SER A 100 -9.55 14.71 11.58
N ILE A 101 -8.77 14.03 10.73
CA ILE A 101 -7.34 14.28 10.46
C ILE A 101 -7.05 15.52 9.60
N ASP A 102 -8.05 16.22 9.08
CA ASP A 102 -7.82 17.35 8.17
C ASP A 102 -6.83 18.39 8.76
N GLY A 103 -5.75 18.67 8.01
CA GLY A 103 -4.65 19.55 8.42
C GLY A 103 -3.52 18.95 9.26
N LEU A 104 -3.48 17.64 9.51
CA LEU A 104 -2.36 17.01 10.23
C LEU A 104 -1.06 16.94 9.41
N HIS A 105 0.06 16.82 10.14
CA HIS A 105 1.39 16.65 9.59
C HIS A 105 1.51 15.33 8.79
N GLU A 106 2.30 15.36 7.72
CA GLU A 106 2.46 14.26 6.76
C GLU A 106 2.93 12.96 7.42
N SER A 107 3.79 13.04 8.43
CA SER A 107 4.27 11.87 9.19
C SER A 107 3.17 11.13 9.94
N VAL A 108 2.14 11.83 10.45
CA VAL A 108 0.98 11.19 11.11
C VAL A 108 0.15 10.43 10.08
N MET A 109 0.03 10.97 8.87
CA MET A 109 -0.64 10.27 7.77
C MET A 109 0.06 8.99 7.39
N PHE A 110 1.39 9.01 7.42
CA PHE A 110 2.19 7.83 7.10
C PHE A 110 1.95 6.70 8.09
N CYS A 111 1.99 7.00 9.39
CA CYS A 111 1.67 6.03 10.43
C CYS A 111 0.23 5.53 10.31
N TYR A 112 -0.73 6.43 10.09
CA TYR A 112 -2.13 6.06 9.92
C TYR A 112 -2.34 5.09 8.74
N ILE A 113 -1.83 5.44 7.56
CA ILE A 113 -1.97 4.63 6.34
C ILE A 113 -1.38 3.23 6.55
N ARG A 114 -0.14 3.17 7.05
CA ARG A 114 0.65 1.94 7.16
C ARG A 114 0.14 1.02 8.27
N ILE A 115 -0.10 1.57 9.47
CA ILE A 115 -0.35 0.77 10.68
C ILE A 115 -1.85 0.48 10.84
N ILE A 116 -2.70 1.46 10.55
CA ILE A 116 -4.14 1.39 10.86
C ILE A 116 -4.94 1.09 9.59
N PHE A 117 -4.88 1.99 8.61
CA PHE A 117 -5.81 1.97 7.48
C PHE A 117 -5.66 0.74 6.61
N LEU A 118 -4.47 0.47 6.05
CA LEU A 118 -4.29 -0.70 5.17
C LEU A 118 -4.45 -2.03 5.92
N ALA A 119 -4.08 -2.06 7.20
CA ALA A 119 -4.26 -3.24 8.04
C ALA A 119 -5.75 -3.57 8.24
N LYS A 120 -6.62 -2.56 8.39
CA LYS A 120 -8.06 -2.75 8.59
C LYS A 120 -8.84 -2.86 7.30
N ALA A 121 -8.54 -2.02 6.32
CA ALA A 121 -9.23 -2.03 5.05
C ALA A 121 -9.10 -3.38 4.35
N THR A 122 -7.96 -4.06 4.49
CA THR A 122 -7.82 -5.39 3.92
C THR A 122 -8.77 -6.41 4.57
N GLN A 123 -9.29 -6.23 5.78
CA GLN A 123 -10.11 -7.25 6.45
C GLN A 123 -11.58 -7.28 5.98
N GLU A 124 -12.15 -6.12 5.64
CA GLU A 124 -13.57 -5.97 5.32
C GLU A 124 -13.78 -4.95 4.19
N TYR A 125 -14.71 -5.25 3.27
CA TYR A 125 -15.10 -4.31 2.20
C TYR A 125 -16.20 -3.34 2.66
N LYS A 126 -15.95 -2.03 2.59
CA LYS A 126 -16.94 -0.95 2.80
C LYS A 126 -16.85 0.10 1.71
N ASN A 127 -17.99 0.57 1.20
CA ASN A 127 -18.00 1.60 0.14
C ASN A 127 -17.37 2.92 0.59
N SER A 128 -17.58 3.34 1.85
CA SER A 128 -16.95 4.55 2.40
C SER A 128 -15.43 4.49 2.37
N VAL A 129 -14.87 3.32 2.67
CA VAL A 129 -13.42 3.06 2.61
C VAL A 129 -12.90 3.10 1.17
N SER A 130 -13.71 2.69 0.19
CA SER A 130 -13.33 2.84 -1.22
C SER A 130 -13.11 4.30 -1.61
N ASP A 131 -13.96 5.21 -1.13
CA ASP A 131 -13.78 6.65 -1.38
C ASP A 131 -12.50 7.17 -0.70
N MET A 132 -12.13 6.59 0.45
CA MET A 132 -10.88 6.92 1.14
C MET A 132 -9.66 6.46 0.34
N PHE A 133 -9.69 5.27 -0.28
CA PHE A 133 -8.62 4.80 -1.18
C PHE A 133 -8.36 5.81 -2.31
N VAL A 134 -9.42 6.31 -2.93
CA VAL A 134 -9.32 7.33 -3.99
C VAL A 134 -8.69 8.61 -3.44
N LYS A 135 -9.20 9.15 -2.33
CA LYS A 135 -8.67 10.37 -1.71
C LYS A 135 -7.19 10.23 -1.29
N LEU A 136 -6.81 9.08 -0.75
CA LEU A 136 -5.42 8.78 -0.38
C LEU A 136 -4.51 8.69 -1.60
N SER A 137 -4.98 8.08 -2.68
CA SER A 137 -4.24 7.98 -3.94
C SER A 137 -4.01 9.32 -4.62
N GLU A 138 -4.86 10.31 -4.35
CA GLU A 138 -4.76 11.67 -4.90
C GLU A 138 -3.93 12.58 -4.00
N ALA A 139 -4.24 12.61 -2.70
CA ALA A 139 -3.61 13.53 -1.75
C ALA A 139 -2.20 13.10 -1.30
N TYR A 140 -1.95 11.79 -1.21
CA TYR A 140 -0.70 11.21 -0.70
C TYR A 140 -0.14 10.18 -1.68
N SER A 141 -0.22 10.47 -2.98
CA SER A 141 0.02 9.52 -4.08
C SER A 141 1.33 8.74 -3.94
N SER A 142 2.47 9.42 -3.79
CA SER A 142 3.79 8.78 -3.73
C SER A 142 3.93 7.83 -2.53
N PHE A 143 3.50 8.27 -1.35
CA PHE A 143 3.59 7.46 -0.14
C PHE A 143 2.59 6.30 -0.15
N PHE A 144 1.33 6.58 -0.51
CA PHE A 144 0.29 5.56 -0.57
C PHE A 144 0.63 4.48 -1.60
N LEU A 145 1.20 4.88 -2.74
CA LEU A 145 1.72 3.97 -3.75
C LEU A 145 2.79 3.03 -3.16
N LYS A 146 3.78 3.58 -2.45
CA LYS A 146 4.84 2.78 -1.81
C LYS A 146 4.29 1.75 -0.82
N GLU A 147 3.42 2.18 0.10
CA GLU A 147 2.86 1.27 1.10
C GLU A 147 1.90 0.25 0.50
N LEU A 148 1.15 0.62 -0.53
CA LEU A 148 0.26 -0.30 -1.22
C LEU A 148 1.05 -1.33 -2.05
N THR A 149 2.13 -0.92 -2.73
CA THR A 149 3.07 -1.86 -3.37
C THR A 149 3.62 -2.84 -2.35
N ARG A 150 4.12 -2.34 -1.22
CA ARG A 150 4.65 -3.17 -0.13
C ARG A 150 3.61 -4.19 0.34
N LYS A 151 2.38 -3.74 0.62
CA LYS A 151 1.26 -4.59 1.04
C LYS A 151 0.93 -5.67 0.00
N CYS A 152 0.95 -5.32 -1.29
CA CYS A 152 0.63 -6.25 -2.38
C CYS A 152 1.70 -7.33 -2.59
N VAL A 153 2.97 -7.01 -2.32
CA VAL A 153 4.11 -7.92 -2.56
C VAL A 153 4.41 -8.76 -1.31
N GLU A 154 4.59 -8.12 -0.16
CA GLU A 154 5.11 -8.76 1.05
C GLU A 154 4.04 -9.53 1.83
N GLU A 155 2.81 -9.02 1.86
CA GLU A 155 1.77 -9.53 2.76
C GLU A 155 0.79 -10.45 2.04
N ASP A 156 0.05 -11.26 2.81
CA ASP A 156 -0.98 -12.13 2.23
C ASP A 156 -2.19 -11.27 1.84
N VAL A 157 -2.40 -11.12 0.54
CA VAL A 157 -3.44 -10.27 -0.02
C VAL A 157 -4.72 -11.08 -0.14
N ASN A 158 -5.70 -10.76 0.69
CA ASN A 158 -7.01 -11.40 0.62
C ASN A 158 -7.88 -10.81 -0.52
N GLU A 159 -9.06 -11.40 -0.70
CA GLU A 159 -10.01 -11.03 -1.76
C GLU A 159 -10.63 -9.63 -1.61
N VAL A 160 -10.35 -8.92 -0.53
CA VAL A 160 -10.92 -7.59 -0.25
C VAL A 160 -10.10 -6.51 -0.95
N LEU A 161 -8.77 -6.55 -0.87
CA LEU A 161 -7.92 -5.48 -1.44
C LEU A 161 -8.17 -5.23 -2.93
N PRO A 162 -8.27 -6.26 -3.80
CA PRO A 162 -8.57 -6.04 -5.21
C PRO A 162 -9.85 -5.23 -5.45
N LYS A 163 -10.87 -5.36 -4.59
CA LYS A 163 -12.14 -4.63 -4.73
C LYS A 163 -11.96 -3.12 -4.58
N TYR A 164 -11.05 -2.69 -3.70
CA TYR A 164 -10.73 -1.26 -3.55
C TYR A 164 -9.90 -0.73 -4.72
N LEU A 165 -9.01 -1.55 -5.26
CA LEU A 165 -8.17 -1.13 -6.38
C LEU A 165 -8.98 -0.81 -7.64
N VAL A 166 -10.17 -1.41 -7.82
CA VAL A 166 -11.04 -1.17 -8.99
C VAL A 166 -11.39 0.32 -9.16
N ASN A 167 -11.53 1.08 -8.08
CA ASN A 167 -12.00 2.46 -8.15
C ASN A 167 -10.86 3.51 -8.23
N LEU A 168 -9.60 3.07 -8.17
CA LEU A 168 -8.45 3.97 -8.29
C LEU A 168 -8.34 4.55 -9.71
N ASN A 169 -7.77 5.75 -9.80
CA ASN A 169 -7.52 6.40 -11.09
C ASN A 169 -6.52 5.58 -11.95
N SER A 170 -6.60 5.73 -13.27
CA SER A 170 -5.82 4.93 -14.22
C SER A 170 -4.32 5.11 -14.07
N ASP A 171 -3.86 6.33 -13.81
CA ASP A 171 -2.44 6.66 -13.75
C ASP A 171 -1.80 6.05 -12.50
N PHE A 172 -2.50 6.11 -11.37
CA PHE A 172 -2.08 5.48 -10.13
C PHE A 172 -2.08 3.96 -10.24
N LYS A 173 -3.10 3.35 -10.87
CA LYS A 173 -3.12 1.90 -11.14
C LYS A 173 -1.95 1.46 -12.01
N LYS A 174 -1.62 2.26 -13.04
CA LYS A 174 -0.51 1.99 -13.94
C LYS A 174 0.82 1.99 -13.21
N GLU A 175 1.05 2.99 -12.36
CA GLU A 175 2.27 3.08 -11.57
C GLU A 175 2.34 1.98 -10.50
N LEU A 176 1.20 1.66 -9.87
CA LEU A 176 1.09 0.55 -8.92
C LEU A 176 1.43 -0.79 -9.58
N LEU A 177 0.89 -1.05 -10.77
CA LEU A 177 1.19 -2.26 -11.54
C LEU A 177 2.69 -2.36 -11.84
N ARG A 178 3.30 -1.28 -12.30
CA ARG A 178 4.74 -1.24 -12.59
C ARG A 178 5.58 -1.52 -11.34
N ASN A 179 5.23 -0.90 -10.21
CA ASN A 179 5.96 -1.09 -8.96
C ASN A 179 5.84 -2.51 -8.41
N ILE A 180 4.64 -3.11 -8.48
CA ILE A 180 4.44 -4.49 -8.03
C ILE A 180 5.25 -5.46 -8.89
N ILE A 181 5.20 -5.33 -10.22
CA ILE A 181 6.00 -6.18 -11.12
C ILE A 181 7.50 -5.99 -10.85
N GLY A 182 7.96 -4.75 -10.72
CA GLY A 182 9.38 -4.44 -10.49
C GLY A 182 9.90 -4.91 -9.12
N ALA A 183 9.02 -5.09 -8.13
CA ALA A 183 9.35 -5.60 -6.80
C ALA A 183 9.13 -7.12 -6.67
N SER A 184 8.62 -7.80 -7.71
CA SER A 184 8.31 -9.23 -7.66
C SER A 184 9.38 -10.05 -8.41
N ASP A 185 10.05 -10.95 -7.70
CA ASP A 185 11.01 -11.88 -8.32
C ASP A 185 10.30 -13.01 -9.10
N LYS A 186 9.10 -13.39 -8.65
CA LYS A 186 8.27 -14.44 -9.25
C LYS A 186 6.78 -14.10 -9.11
N LEU A 187 5.95 -14.72 -9.93
CA LEU A 187 4.51 -14.61 -9.81
C LEU A 187 4.01 -15.47 -8.64
N GLU A 188 3.25 -14.88 -7.73
CA GLU A 188 2.65 -15.60 -6.62
C GLU A 188 1.12 -15.71 -6.79
N THR A 189 0.52 -16.82 -6.36
CA THR A 189 -0.93 -17.04 -6.51
C THR A 189 -1.77 -15.89 -5.95
N LYS A 190 -1.39 -15.35 -4.79
CA LYS A 190 -2.06 -14.20 -4.14
C LYS A 190 -2.05 -12.92 -4.99
N SER A 191 -1.03 -12.74 -5.82
CA SER A 191 -0.87 -11.53 -6.65
C SER A 191 -1.72 -11.54 -7.93
N ILE A 192 -2.21 -12.71 -8.36
CA ILE A 192 -2.96 -12.85 -9.63
C ILE A 192 -4.22 -11.97 -9.63
N ALA A 193 -4.99 -11.96 -8.54
CA ALA A 193 -6.21 -11.14 -8.45
C ALA A 193 -5.91 -9.63 -8.51
N ILE A 194 -4.75 -9.21 -7.98
CA ILE A 194 -4.29 -7.82 -8.05
C ILE A 194 -3.93 -7.45 -9.49
N PHE A 195 -3.17 -8.31 -10.18
CA PHE A 195 -2.84 -8.09 -11.59
C PHE A 195 -4.08 -8.04 -12.48
N GLU A 196 -5.09 -8.89 -12.24
CA GLU A 196 -6.35 -8.85 -13.00
C GLU A 196 -7.05 -7.48 -12.89
N VAL A 197 -7.06 -6.86 -11.71
CA VAL A 197 -7.71 -5.55 -11.50
C VAL A 197 -6.91 -4.39 -12.09
N LEU A 198 -5.57 -4.50 -12.10
CA LEU A 198 -4.69 -3.43 -12.58
C LEU A 198 -4.42 -3.48 -14.08
N LEU A 199 -4.73 -4.61 -14.73
CA LEU A 199 -4.35 -4.89 -16.12
C LEU A 199 -4.80 -3.82 -17.12
N ASP A 200 -6.01 -3.28 -16.96
CA ASP A 200 -6.60 -2.29 -17.87
C ASP A 200 -5.80 -0.97 -17.96
N SER A 201 -4.86 -0.76 -17.04
CA SER A 201 -3.98 0.42 -17.00
C SER A 201 -2.57 0.18 -17.55
N GLY A 202 -2.23 -1.07 -17.90
CA GLY A 202 -0.88 -1.46 -18.29
C GLY A 202 -0.46 -0.93 -19.66
N ASP A 203 0.70 -0.29 -19.73
CA ASP A 203 1.35 0.00 -21.02
C ASP A 203 2.10 -1.22 -21.55
N LYS A 204 2.46 -1.18 -22.85
CA LYS A 204 3.17 -2.27 -23.53
C LYS A 204 4.39 -2.78 -22.76
N THR A 205 5.20 -1.89 -22.22
CA THR A 205 6.43 -2.24 -21.49
C THR A 205 6.09 -3.01 -20.23
N THR A 206 5.15 -2.47 -19.44
CA THR A 206 4.68 -3.06 -18.19
C THR A 206 4.04 -4.43 -18.42
N LEU A 207 3.23 -4.58 -19.46
CA LEU A 207 2.61 -5.86 -19.83
C LEU A 207 3.61 -6.90 -20.35
N THR A 208 4.67 -6.44 -21.02
CA THR A 208 5.77 -7.33 -21.44
C THR A 208 6.49 -7.88 -20.21
N GLN A 209 6.80 -7.03 -19.22
CA GLN A 209 7.43 -7.46 -17.96
C GLN A 209 6.51 -8.42 -17.17
N LEU A 210 5.20 -8.18 -17.17
CA LEU A 210 4.25 -9.13 -16.56
C LEU A 210 4.26 -10.49 -17.26
N LEU A 211 4.30 -10.52 -18.61
CA LEU A 211 4.40 -11.78 -19.35
C LEU A 211 5.71 -12.51 -19.09
N GLU A 212 6.83 -11.80 -18.94
CA GLU A 212 8.11 -12.39 -18.55
C GLU A 212 8.02 -13.02 -17.15
N LEU A 213 7.45 -12.30 -16.18
CA LEU A 213 7.22 -12.80 -14.82
C LEU A 213 6.34 -14.06 -14.81
N MET A 214 5.26 -14.06 -15.61
CA MET A 214 4.40 -15.20 -15.82
C MET A 214 5.15 -16.37 -16.45
N CYS A 215 5.93 -16.13 -17.50
CA CYS A 215 6.72 -17.16 -18.18
C CYS A 215 7.71 -17.84 -17.24
N ASN A 216 8.42 -17.06 -16.42
CA ASN A 216 9.38 -17.57 -15.43
C ASN A 216 8.71 -18.45 -14.36
N SER A 217 7.42 -18.22 -14.10
CA SER A 217 6.67 -18.93 -13.06
C SER A 217 5.74 -20.01 -13.62
N ALA A 218 5.67 -20.19 -14.95
CA ALA A 218 4.63 -20.97 -15.62
C ALA A 218 4.56 -22.44 -15.17
N MET A 219 5.69 -23.04 -14.77
CA MET A 219 5.75 -24.41 -14.25
C MET A 219 5.00 -24.59 -12.91
N GLU A 220 4.89 -23.55 -12.09
CA GLU A 220 4.16 -23.60 -10.82
C GLU A 220 2.63 -23.55 -11.05
N PHE A 221 2.19 -23.08 -12.21
CA PHE A 221 0.79 -22.78 -12.54
C PHE A 221 0.22 -23.62 -13.70
N ILE A 222 0.74 -24.84 -13.91
CA ILE A 222 0.35 -25.71 -15.04
C ILE A 222 -1.17 -25.86 -15.15
N GLN A 223 -1.87 -26.11 -14.05
CA GLN A 223 -3.33 -26.35 -14.04
C GLN A 223 -4.13 -25.20 -13.41
N ASP A 224 -3.48 -24.08 -13.08
CA ASP A 224 -4.13 -22.98 -12.37
C ASP A 224 -5.05 -22.18 -13.32
N ASN A 225 -6.34 -22.11 -12.97
CA ASN A 225 -7.33 -21.42 -13.78
C ASN A 225 -7.26 -19.91 -13.67
N SER A 226 -6.82 -19.36 -12.53
CA SER A 226 -6.66 -17.92 -12.32
C SER A 226 -5.47 -17.41 -13.13
N TYR A 227 -4.37 -18.15 -13.16
CA TYR A 227 -3.23 -17.89 -14.05
C TYR A 227 -3.65 -17.91 -15.52
N GLY A 228 -4.39 -18.94 -15.94
CA GLY A 228 -4.90 -19.04 -17.31
C GLY A 228 -5.83 -17.89 -17.69
N LYS A 229 -6.65 -17.43 -16.74
CA LYS A 229 -7.57 -16.29 -16.91
C LYS A 229 -6.81 -14.97 -17.04
N LEU A 230 -5.80 -14.74 -16.19
CA LEU A 230 -4.91 -13.58 -16.29
C LEU A 230 -4.21 -13.53 -17.65
N LEU A 231 -3.65 -14.67 -18.11
CA LEU A 231 -3.04 -14.76 -19.44
C LEU A 231 -4.04 -14.42 -20.55
N PHE A 232 -5.26 -14.96 -20.46
CA PHE A 232 -6.33 -14.64 -21.40
C PHE A 232 -6.65 -13.15 -21.43
N ASN A 233 -6.74 -12.50 -20.25
CA ASN A 233 -7.03 -11.08 -20.18
C ASN A 233 -5.90 -10.26 -20.81
N ILE A 234 -4.62 -10.57 -20.52
CA ILE A 234 -3.45 -9.89 -21.13
C ILE A 234 -3.50 -9.99 -22.65
N VAL A 235 -3.67 -11.20 -23.17
CA VAL A 235 -3.70 -11.46 -24.62
C VAL A 235 -4.90 -10.78 -25.28
N ASN A 236 -6.04 -10.71 -24.59
CA ASN A 236 -7.25 -10.09 -25.14
C ASN A 236 -7.20 -8.56 -25.15
N THR A 237 -6.59 -7.92 -24.14
CA THR A 237 -6.45 -6.45 -24.08
C THR A 237 -5.29 -5.93 -24.94
N SER A 238 -4.34 -6.80 -25.29
CA SER A 238 -3.09 -6.42 -25.97
C SER A 238 -2.86 -7.14 -27.30
N LYS A 239 -3.93 -7.38 -28.06
CA LYS A 239 -3.90 -8.11 -29.34
C LYS A 239 -2.85 -7.57 -30.31
N GLN A 240 -2.71 -6.26 -30.37
CA GLN A 240 -1.75 -5.55 -31.23
C GLN A 240 -0.27 -5.84 -30.90
N PHE A 241 0.04 -6.37 -29.71
CA PHE A 241 1.40 -6.67 -29.28
C PHE A 241 1.75 -8.17 -29.41
N ILE A 242 0.78 -9.03 -29.72
CA ILE A 242 0.97 -10.48 -29.81
C ILE A 242 2.14 -10.89 -30.71
N PRO A 243 2.34 -10.32 -31.92
CA PRO A 243 3.47 -10.71 -32.76
C PRO A 243 4.84 -10.53 -32.07
N MET A 244 4.96 -9.54 -31.19
CA MET A 244 6.20 -9.30 -30.44
C MET A 244 6.39 -10.25 -29.25
N TRP A 245 5.29 -10.84 -28.78
CA TRP A 245 5.29 -11.74 -27.61
C TRP A 245 5.19 -13.21 -28.00
N GLU A 246 5.29 -13.55 -29.29
CA GLU A 246 5.04 -14.89 -29.81
C GLU A 246 5.84 -15.96 -29.06
N THR A 247 7.14 -15.73 -28.84
CA THR A 247 8.00 -16.68 -28.13
C THR A 247 7.55 -16.90 -26.69
N LEU A 248 7.39 -15.82 -25.90
CA LEU A 248 6.95 -15.89 -24.50
C LEU A 248 5.58 -16.59 -24.37
N LEU A 249 4.62 -16.23 -25.24
CA LEU A 249 3.28 -16.81 -25.22
C LEU A 249 3.30 -18.29 -25.58
N ARG A 250 4.16 -18.70 -26.54
CA ARG A 250 4.33 -20.11 -26.90
C ARG A 250 4.88 -20.91 -25.74
N ASP A 251 5.89 -20.39 -25.04
CA ASP A 251 6.52 -21.06 -23.90
C ASP A 251 5.51 -21.25 -22.75
N ILE A 252 4.76 -20.19 -22.40
CA ILE A 252 3.68 -20.28 -21.42
C ILE A 252 2.62 -21.31 -21.85
N LEU A 253 2.19 -21.30 -23.12
CA LEU A 253 1.14 -22.21 -23.61
C LEU A 253 1.60 -23.67 -23.71
N ASN A 254 2.90 -23.92 -23.92
CA ASN A 254 3.43 -25.28 -23.89
C ASN A 254 3.30 -25.89 -22.50
N MET A 255 3.48 -25.08 -21.45
CA MET A 255 3.37 -25.51 -20.05
C MET A 255 1.93 -25.52 -19.54
N ASN A 256 1.13 -24.49 -19.84
CA ASN A 256 -0.20 -24.33 -19.27
C ASN A 256 -1.21 -25.37 -19.82
N GLN A 257 -2.04 -25.90 -18.92
CA GLN A 257 -3.08 -26.91 -19.15
C GLN A 257 -4.46 -26.44 -18.63
N SER A 258 -4.59 -25.16 -18.27
CA SER A 258 -5.88 -24.60 -17.81
C SER A 258 -6.95 -24.61 -18.92
N ILE A 259 -8.21 -24.43 -18.53
CA ILE A 259 -9.34 -24.33 -19.47
C ILE A 259 -9.22 -23.13 -20.43
N TRP A 260 -8.35 -22.17 -20.12
CA TRP A 260 -8.15 -20.96 -20.91
C TRP A 260 -7.19 -21.15 -22.08
N LYS A 261 -6.33 -22.18 -22.04
CA LYS A 261 -5.30 -22.44 -23.07
C LYS A 261 -5.83 -22.36 -24.50
N ILE A 262 -6.93 -23.05 -24.77
CA ILE A 262 -7.54 -23.12 -26.12
C ILE A 262 -8.02 -21.74 -26.57
N LYS A 263 -8.59 -20.93 -25.67
CA LYS A 263 -9.06 -19.58 -26.01
C LYS A 263 -7.88 -18.65 -26.32
N VAL A 264 -6.82 -18.73 -25.51
CA VAL A 264 -5.59 -17.96 -25.72
C VAL A 264 -4.93 -18.32 -27.06
N GLN A 265 -4.77 -19.61 -27.34
CA GLN A 265 -4.22 -20.11 -28.61
C GLN A 265 -5.00 -19.58 -29.82
N LYS A 266 -6.33 -19.60 -29.78
CA LYS A 266 -7.17 -19.08 -30.87
C LYS A 266 -6.93 -17.59 -31.14
N ILE A 267 -6.81 -16.77 -30.10
CA ILE A 267 -6.53 -15.32 -30.27
C ILE A 267 -5.16 -15.13 -30.91
N ILE A 268 -4.13 -15.84 -30.42
CA ILE A 268 -2.77 -15.74 -30.93
C ILE A 268 -2.70 -16.15 -32.40
N THR A 269 -3.23 -17.33 -32.76
CA THR A 269 -3.22 -17.80 -34.16
C THR A 269 -3.93 -16.83 -35.10
N SER A 270 -5.07 -16.26 -34.68
CA SER A 270 -5.79 -15.25 -35.48
C SER A 270 -4.91 -14.03 -35.75
N GLN A 271 -4.30 -13.45 -34.71
CA GLN A 271 -3.53 -12.21 -34.84
C GLN A 271 -2.23 -12.40 -35.63
N LEU A 272 -1.55 -13.55 -35.50
CA LEU A 272 -0.37 -13.86 -36.29
C LEU A 272 -0.70 -14.04 -37.78
N ASN A 273 -1.83 -14.71 -38.09
CA ASN A 273 -2.27 -14.86 -39.47
C ASN A 273 -2.67 -13.51 -40.10
N ASP A 274 -3.39 -12.66 -39.35
CA ASP A 274 -3.75 -11.31 -39.81
C ASP A 274 -2.50 -10.49 -40.14
N THR A 275 -1.46 -10.59 -39.31
CA THR A 275 -0.18 -9.91 -39.52
C THR A 275 0.52 -10.41 -40.79
N LEU A 276 0.57 -11.73 -41.02
CA LEU A 276 1.15 -12.30 -42.23
C LEU A 276 0.42 -11.83 -43.50
N CYS A 277 -0.91 -11.87 -43.52
CA CYS A 277 -1.71 -11.41 -44.65
C CYS A 277 -1.45 -9.92 -44.97
N SER A 278 -1.27 -9.09 -43.95
CA SER A 278 -0.99 -7.65 -44.12
C SER A 278 0.40 -7.36 -44.69
N THR A 279 1.39 -8.24 -44.47
CA THR A 279 2.75 -8.08 -45.02
C THR A 279 2.91 -8.50 -46.48
N PHE A 280 1.98 -9.29 -47.01
CA PHE A 280 2.00 -9.79 -48.39
C PHE A 280 0.97 -9.12 -49.31
N SER A 281 0.19 -8.17 -48.80
CA SER A 281 -0.79 -7.37 -49.55
C SER A 281 -0.23 -5.99 -49.87
#